data_AF-A0A964TFH5-F1
#
_entry.id   AF-A0A964TFH5-F1
#
_cell.length_a   1.000
_cell.length_b   1.000
_cell.length_c   1.000
_cell.angle_alpha   90.00
_cell.angle_beta   90.00
_cell.angle_gamma   90.00
#
_symmetry.space_group_name_H-M   'P 1'
#
loop_
_entity.id
_entity.type
_entity.pdbx_description
1 polymer ?
#
loop_
_entity_poly.entity_id
_entity_poly.type
_entity_poly.pdbx_seq_one_letter_code
_entity_poly.pdbx_strand_id
1 'polypeptide(L)'
;MRRCLVFILSIILSPVVNSQEILYKKTNKNYSWRTATKSQIDSFYYGLEPINSSKKKIHLRISLTGQLIDLFSTDGVNYMGVLTNVITEYGSEKVKGQDYESNVARQEVFQKIDLDKIKVKYVIDSLNSSKLLNFPTDSLIPNWNNNFLHCSYIHIQQKINQKFKSQEYYCPWSQDDSLSFKSIIVDNHQLLKKVFHLDSLYSSFQNKLPKGKTYSRDGYRLMYKLTDKESAGWNQDKPRRDYLKGIKDTVDNYLKSRLDNLDIELVEIDCFEDYRLVFGKNGKIKKIRVSKYDKPKLKNSLGLKHFLEEKSEVRKCKRKIREVFDEMDLSFLSLKHEIHRTFSFDHKKQFHLTDDTIY
;
A
#
# COMPACT_ATOMS: atom_id res chain seq x y z
N MET A 1 68.67 12.37 22.15
CA MET A 1 67.22 12.14 22.19
C MET A 1 66.58 12.68 20.90
N ARG A 2 66.39 11.83 19.87
CA ARG A 2 65.64 12.17 18.66
C ARG A 2 64.41 11.27 18.62
N ARG A 3 63.21 11.86 18.74
CA ARG A 3 61.94 11.14 18.60
C ARG A 3 61.48 11.27 17.15
N CYS A 4 61.47 10.16 16.42
CA CYS A 4 60.76 10.02 15.14
C CYS A 4 59.26 10.00 15.41
N LEU A 5 58.52 10.98 14.89
CA LEU A 5 57.07 10.89 14.74
C LEU A 5 56.77 10.15 13.44
N VAL A 6 56.19 8.95 13.55
CA VAL A 6 55.59 8.23 12.42
C VAL A 6 54.14 8.71 12.30
N PHE A 7 53.84 9.47 11.26
CA PHE A 7 52.47 9.81 10.87
C PHE A 7 51.88 8.64 10.08
N ILE A 8 50.97 7.88 10.70
CA ILE A 8 50.17 6.87 10.00
C ILE A 8 48.98 7.60 9.37
N LEU A 9 49.05 7.78 8.04
CA LEU A 9 47.97 8.34 7.25
C LEU A 9 46.91 7.25 7.02
N SER A 10 45.88 7.21 7.86
CA SER A 10 44.72 6.33 7.66
C SER A 10 43.86 6.85 6.51
N ILE A 11 44.10 6.34 5.30
CA ILE A 11 43.23 6.55 4.14
C ILE A 11 41.93 5.78 4.42
N ILE A 12 40.90 6.50 4.87
CA ILE A 12 39.52 5.99 4.93
C ILE A 12 39.03 5.88 3.48
N LEU A 13 39.26 4.73 2.85
CA LEU A 13 38.57 4.34 1.63
C LEU A 13 37.09 4.17 1.98
N SER A 14 36.32 5.23 1.82
CA SER A 14 34.86 5.10 1.76
C SER A 14 34.54 4.15 0.60
N PRO A 15 33.83 3.04 0.81
CA PRO A 15 33.44 2.18 -0.29
C PRO A 15 32.61 3.04 -1.25
N VAL A 16 33.07 3.12 -2.50
CA VAL A 16 32.30 3.69 -3.61
C VAL A 16 31.03 2.85 -3.70
N VAL A 17 29.95 3.33 -3.09
CA VAL A 17 28.62 2.82 -3.31
C VAL A 17 28.32 3.13 -4.76
N ASN A 18 28.56 2.16 -5.64
CA ASN A 18 28.24 2.26 -7.04
C ASN A 18 26.74 2.52 -7.13
N SER A 19 26.34 3.78 -7.27
CA SER A 19 24.95 4.18 -7.15
C SER A 19 24.23 3.71 -8.39
N GLN A 20 23.66 2.51 -8.35
CA GLN A 20 22.83 1.99 -9.43
C GLN A 20 21.67 2.96 -9.67
N GLU A 21 21.54 3.36 -10.94
CA GLU A 21 20.60 4.36 -11.42
C GLU A 21 19.15 3.88 -11.30
N ILE A 22 18.23 4.81 -11.06
CA ILE A 22 16.79 4.54 -11.15
C ILE A 22 16.36 4.66 -12.61
N LEU A 23 15.68 3.63 -13.08
CA LEU A 23 15.18 3.54 -14.44
C LEU A 23 13.66 3.71 -14.47
N TYR A 24 13.16 4.25 -15.57
CA TYR A 24 11.75 4.56 -15.78
C TYR A 24 11.26 3.97 -17.09
N LYS A 25 10.06 3.38 -17.09
CA LYS A 25 9.42 2.88 -18.31
C LYS A 25 7.92 3.14 -18.29
N LYS A 26 7.42 3.89 -19.27
CA LYS A 26 5.98 4.21 -19.40
C LYS A 26 5.14 2.94 -19.44
N THR A 27 3.98 2.98 -18.78
CA THR A 27 3.02 1.88 -18.80
C THR A 27 2.50 1.64 -20.22
N ASN A 28 2.27 0.37 -20.55
CA ASN A 28 1.75 -0.07 -21.83
C ASN A 28 0.60 -1.07 -21.60
N LYS A 29 -0.57 -0.78 -22.18
CA LYS A 29 -1.79 -1.60 -22.02
C LYS A 29 -1.63 -3.03 -22.57
N ASN A 30 -0.73 -3.25 -23.53
CA ASN A 30 -0.42 -4.58 -24.07
C ASN A 30 0.43 -5.42 -23.12
N TYR A 31 1.05 -4.80 -22.12
CA TYR A 31 1.87 -5.46 -21.10
C TYR A 31 1.29 -5.17 -19.72
N SER A 32 0.09 -5.69 -19.48
CA SER A 32 -0.59 -5.68 -18.18
C SER A 32 -0.88 -7.12 -17.73
N TRP A 33 -1.20 -7.33 -16.46
CA TRP A 33 -1.60 -8.66 -15.95
C TRP A 33 -2.81 -9.26 -16.67
N ARG A 34 -3.63 -8.43 -17.36
CA ARG A 34 -4.77 -8.88 -18.16
C ARG A 34 -4.39 -9.29 -19.59
N THR A 35 -3.26 -8.82 -20.09
CA THR A 35 -2.92 -8.87 -21.53
C THR A 35 -1.58 -9.56 -21.82
N ALA A 36 -0.76 -9.80 -20.79
CA ALA A 36 0.54 -10.44 -20.93
C ALA A 36 0.84 -11.34 -19.72
N THR A 37 1.63 -12.38 -19.95
CA THR A 37 2.17 -13.23 -18.89
C THR A 37 3.19 -12.47 -18.04
N LYS A 38 3.39 -12.91 -16.79
CA LYS A 38 4.40 -12.32 -15.88
C LYS A 38 5.79 -12.25 -16.51
N SER A 39 6.21 -13.30 -17.22
CA SER A 39 7.49 -13.34 -17.93
C SER A 39 7.61 -12.29 -19.04
N GLN A 40 6.53 -12.07 -19.80
CA GLN A 40 6.49 -11.02 -20.83
C GLN A 40 6.51 -9.62 -20.22
N ILE A 41 5.80 -9.39 -19.12
CA ILE A 41 5.80 -8.13 -18.36
C ILE A 41 7.22 -7.84 -17.84
N ASP A 42 7.87 -8.82 -17.22
CA ASP A 42 9.21 -8.67 -16.64
C ASP A 42 10.27 -8.42 -17.73
N SER A 43 10.15 -9.11 -18.87
CA SER A 43 11.00 -8.88 -20.03
C SER A 43 10.79 -7.48 -20.60
N PHE A 44 9.53 -7.07 -20.79
CA PHE A 44 9.22 -5.75 -21.33
C PHE A 44 9.69 -4.64 -20.39
N TYR A 45 9.24 -4.58 -19.14
CA TYR A 45 9.53 -3.45 -18.26
C TYR A 45 10.96 -3.44 -17.74
N TYR A 46 11.48 -4.60 -17.37
CA TYR A 46 12.72 -4.70 -16.63
C TYR A 46 13.86 -5.31 -17.45
N GLY A 47 13.62 -5.67 -18.72
CA GLY A 47 14.65 -6.26 -19.58
C GLY A 47 15.17 -7.59 -19.03
N LEU A 48 14.31 -8.36 -18.37
CA LEU A 48 14.68 -9.64 -17.77
C LEU A 48 14.47 -10.78 -18.77
N GLU A 49 15.49 -11.61 -18.96
CA GLU A 49 15.41 -12.78 -19.84
C GLU A 49 14.28 -13.72 -19.36
N PRO A 50 13.39 -14.19 -20.26
CA PRO A 50 12.41 -15.21 -19.91
C PRO A 50 13.10 -16.50 -19.44
N ILE A 51 12.72 -17.00 -18.25
CA ILE A 51 13.38 -18.17 -17.64
C ILE A 51 13.27 -19.41 -18.54
N ASN A 52 12.14 -19.62 -19.22
CA ASN A 52 11.95 -20.76 -20.11
C ASN A 52 12.92 -20.75 -21.31
N SER A 53 13.28 -19.59 -21.85
CA SER A 53 14.24 -19.46 -22.96
C SER A 53 15.70 -19.34 -22.51
N SER A 54 15.96 -19.27 -21.21
CA SER A 54 17.31 -19.14 -20.65
C SER A 54 18.25 -20.24 -21.14
N LYS A 55 19.44 -19.84 -21.59
CA LYS A 55 20.53 -20.77 -21.97
C LYS A 55 21.40 -21.20 -20.78
N LYS A 56 21.22 -20.57 -19.62
CA LYS A 56 22.00 -20.85 -18.41
C LYS A 56 21.67 -22.24 -17.86
N LYS A 57 22.67 -22.93 -17.30
CA LYS A 57 22.50 -24.27 -16.71
C LYS A 57 21.55 -24.26 -15.51
N ILE A 58 21.65 -23.21 -14.70
CA ILE A 58 20.77 -22.91 -13.57
C ILE A 58 20.29 -21.47 -13.72
N HIS A 59 18.98 -21.27 -13.71
CA HIS A 59 18.37 -19.93 -13.64
C HIS A 59 17.13 -20.00 -12.76
N LEU A 60 17.10 -19.23 -11.68
CA LEU A 60 15.98 -19.09 -10.78
C LEU A 60 15.55 -17.62 -10.76
N ARG A 61 14.24 -17.37 -10.83
CA ARG A 61 13.63 -16.08 -10.54
C ARG A 61 12.64 -16.23 -9.40
N ILE A 62 12.81 -15.42 -8.37
CA ILE A 62 11.90 -15.35 -7.22
C ILE A 62 11.24 -13.97 -7.25
N SER A 63 9.93 -13.94 -7.44
CA SER A 63 9.13 -12.73 -7.46
C SER A 63 8.42 -12.54 -6.12
N LEU A 64 8.66 -11.38 -5.52
CA LEU A 64 8.04 -10.88 -4.29
C LEU A 64 7.34 -9.56 -4.59
N THR A 65 6.46 -9.10 -3.69
CA THR A 65 5.83 -7.78 -3.82
C THR A 65 6.88 -6.66 -3.86
N GLY A 66 7.05 -6.02 -5.01
CA GLY A 66 8.02 -4.95 -5.24
C GLY A 66 9.46 -5.42 -5.52
N GLN A 67 9.77 -6.72 -5.50
CA GLN A 67 11.16 -7.19 -5.71
C GLN A 67 11.22 -8.46 -6.55
N LEU A 68 12.15 -8.50 -7.51
CA LEU A 68 12.43 -9.68 -8.34
C LEU A 68 13.89 -10.08 -8.10
N ILE A 69 14.15 -11.35 -7.82
CA ILE A 69 15.49 -11.87 -7.54
C ILE A 69 15.84 -12.88 -8.63
N ASP A 70 16.75 -12.53 -9.54
CA ASP A 70 17.31 -13.45 -10.53
C ASP A 70 18.62 -14.02 -10.01
N LEU A 71 18.70 -15.35 -9.87
CA LEU A 71 19.90 -16.08 -9.46
C LEU A 71 20.26 -17.07 -10.56
N PHE A 72 21.51 -17.09 -11.02
CA PHE A 72 21.88 -17.91 -12.17
C PHE A 72 23.34 -18.34 -12.23
N SER A 73 23.59 -19.41 -12.98
CA SER A 73 24.92 -19.93 -13.27
C SER A 73 24.97 -20.56 -14.66
N THR A 74 26.04 -20.27 -15.41
CA THR A 74 26.29 -20.82 -16.74
C THR A 74 26.96 -22.20 -16.69
N ASP A 75 27.80 -22.46 -15.69
CA ASP A 75 28.58 -23.69 -15.53
C ASP A 75 28.07 -24.61 -14.39
N GLY A 76 27.21 -24.07 -13.52
CA GLY A 76 26.70 -24.73 -12.30
C GLY A 76 27.64 -24.61 -11.10
N VAL A 77 28.70 -23.82 -11.21
CA VAL A 77 29.73 -23.64 -10.19
C VAL A 77 29.82 -22.16 -9.79
N ASN A 78 29.92 -21.27 -10.77
CA ASN A 78 30.00 -19.84 -10.58
C ASN A 78 28.59 -19.24 -10.64
N TYR A 79 28.16 -18.65 -9.52
CA TYR A 79 26.84 -18.06 -9.38
C TYR A 79 26.89 -16.53 -9.43
N MET A 80 25.86 -15.97 -10.05
CA MET A 80 25.60 -14.54 -10.12
C MET A 80 24.14 -14.28 -9.74
N GLY A 81 23.86 -13.09 -9.24
CA GLY A 81 22.50 -12.70 -8.92
C GLY A 81 22.26 -11.21 -9.13
N VAL A 82 21.01 -10.87 -9.45
CA VAL A 82 20.54 -9.50 -9.61
C VAL A 82 19.20 -9.37 -8.89
N LEU A 83 19.10 -8.38 -8.01
CA LEU A 83 17.86 -7.93 -7.41
C LEU A 83 17.30 -6.77 -8.25
N THR A 84 16.06 -6.84 -8.68
CA THR A 84 15.33 -5.72 -9.28
C THR A 84 14.27 -5.23 -8.31
N ASN A 85 14.46 -4.04 -7.74
CA ASN A 85 13.42 -3.33 -7.00
C ASN A 85 12.47 -2.66 -8.00
N VAL A 86 11.17 -2.79 -7.81
CA VAL A 86 10.15 -2.24 -8.71
C VAL A 86 9.05 -1.52 -7.92
N ILE A 87 8.50 -0.47 -8.52
CA ILE A 87 7.33 0.26 -8.02
C ILE A 87 6.66 1.00 -9.17
N THR A 88 5.33 1.02 -9.20
CA THR A 88 4.57 1.74 -10.23
C THR A 88 4.25 3.14 -9.74
N GLU A 89 4.51 4.16 -10.56
CA GLU A 89 4.05 5.54 -10.34
C GLU A 89 2.63 5.71 -10.85
N TYR A 90 1.76 6.31 -10.03
CA TYR A 90 0.38 6.63 -10.36
C TYR A 90 0.20 8.15 -10.46
N GLY A 91 -0.70 8.57 -11.33
CA GLY A 91 -1.27 9.90 -11.30
C GLY A 91 -2.78 9.86 -11.25
N SER A 92 -3.38 11.03 -11.15
CA SER A 92 -4.84 11.18 -11.13
C SER A 92 -5.33 11.64 -12.50
N GLU A 93 -6.39 11.01 -13.00
CA GLU A 93 -7.07 11.40 -14.24
C GLU A 93 -8.56 11.54 -13.99
N LYS A 94 -9.18 12.57 -14.58
CA LYS A 94 -10.62 12.77 -14.46
C LYS A 94 -11.37 11.71 -15.27
N VAL A 95 -12.27 10.98 -14.62
CA VAL A 95 -13.10 10.00 -15.31
C VAL A 95 -14.16 10.72 -16.15
N LYS A 96 -14.25 10.39 -17.44
CA LYS A 96 -15.21 11.03 -18.35
C LYS A 96 -16.64 10.84 -17.83
N GLY A 97 -17.36 11.95 -17.65
CA GLY A 97 -18.75 11.94 -17.14
C GLY A 97 -18.88 11.86 -15.62
N GLN A 98 -17.78 11.81 -14.87
CA GLN A 98 -17.82 11.73 -13.40
C GLN A 98 -17.04 12.90 -12.75
N ASP A 99 -17.39 13.18 -11.49
CA ASP A 99 -16.81 14.27 -10.70
C ASP A 99 -15.65 13.87 -9.80
N TYR A 100 -15.18 12.63 -9.95
CA TYR A 100 -14.02 12.12 -9.23
C TYR A 100 -12.89 11.75 -10.20
N GLU A 101 -11.69 11.70 -9.65
CA GLU A 101 -10.48 11.32 -10.35
C GLU A 101 -10.15 9.86 -10.03
N SER A 102 -9.69 9.11 -11.02
CA SER A 102 -9.17 7.76 -10.84
C SER A 102 -7.65 7.78 -10.80
N ASN A 103 -7.07 6.84 -10.05
CA ASN A 103 -5.63 6.62 -10.08
C ASN A 103 -5.27 5.79 -11.31
N VAL A 104 -4.38 6.31 -12.14
CA VAL A 104 -3.93 5.69 -13.38
C VAL A 104 -2.43 5.46 -13.31
N ALA A 105 -2.00 4.23 -13.57
CA ALA A 105 -0.59 3.86 -13.63
C ALA A 105 0.09 4.58 -14.81
N ARG A 106 1.13 5.36 -14.54
CA ARG A 106 1.85 6.18 -15.53
C ARG A 106 3.13 5.51 -16.03
N GLN A 107 3.91 4.95 -15.11
CA GLN A 107 5.19 4.33 -15.43
C GLN A 107 5.64 3.35 -14.35
N GLU A 108 6.39 2.33 -14.76
CA GLU A 108 7.20 1.50 -13.89
C GLU A 108 8.50 2.23 -13.55
N VAL A 109 8.86 2.23 -12.27
CA VAL A 109 10.12 2.75 -11.74
C VAL A 109 10.87 1.58 -11.14
N PHE A 110 12.13 1.39 -11.50
CA PHE A 110 12.88 0.23 -11.04
C PHE A 110 14.37 0.51 -10.89
N GLN A 111 15.03 -0.34 -10.11
CA GLN A 111 16.47 -0.30 -9.87
C GLN A 111 17.02 -1.72 -9.84
N LYS A 112 18.11 -1.97 -10.55
CA LYS A 112 18.82 -3.27 -10.54
C LYS A 112 20.03 -3.21 -9.64
N ILE A 113 20.23 -4.26 -8.86
CA ILE A 113 21.30 -4.40 -7.87
C ILE A 113 22.00 -5.74 -8.04
N ASP A 114 23.28 -5.72 -8.41
CA ASP A 114 24.11 -6.93 -8.41
C ASP A 114 24.24 -7.47 -6.98
N LEU A 115 24.01 -8.77 -6.83
CA LEU A 115 24.09 -9.48 -5.55
C LEU A 115 25.47 -10.10 -5.38
N ASP A 116 25.95 -10.10 -4.14
CA ASP A 116 27.21 -10.75 -3.77
C ASP A 116 27.19 -12.25 -4.13
N LYS A 117 28.21 -12.71 -4.85
CA LYS A 117 28.27 -14.06 -5.40
C LYS A 117 28.28 -15.15 -4.32
N ILE A 118 28.93 -14.88 -3.17
CA ILE A 118 29.01 -15.83 -2.05
C ILE A 118 27.62 -16.00 -1.43
N LYS A 119 26.93 -14.87 -1.19
CA LYS A 119 25.54 -14.87 -0.71
C LYS A 119 24.58 -15.55 -1.67
N VAL A 120 24.73 -15.33 -2.98
CA VAL A 120 23.92 -16.00 -4.01
C VAL A 120 24.10 -17.51 -3.94
N LYS A 121 25.36 -17.99 -3.90
CA LYS A 121 25.65 -19.42 -3.79
C LYS A 121 25.01 -20.02 -2.52
N TYR A 122 25.19 -19.36 -1.38
CA TYR A 122 24.61 -19.79 -0.11
C TYR A 122 23.08 -19.94 -0.17
N VAL A 123 22.40 -18.98 -0.79
CA VAL A 123 20.94 -19.04 -0.97
C VAL A 123 20.52 -20.20 -1.87
N ILE A 124 21.18 -20.40 -3.01
CA ILE A 124 20.87 -21.51 -3.91
C ILE A 124 21.07 -22.86 -3.21
N ASP A 125 22.19 -23.03 -2.52
CA ASP A 125 22.49 -24.24 -1.76
C ASP A 125 21.40 -24.48 -0.69
N SER A 126 20.97 -23.44 0.03
CA SER A 126 19.90 -23.52 1.04
C SER A 126 18.54 -23.86 0.45
N LEU A 127 18.18 -23.30 -0.70
CA LEU A 127 16.93 -23.61 -1.42
C LEU A 127 16.92 -25.07 -1.90
N ASN A 128 18.07 -25.59 -2.31
CA ASN A 128 18.23 -27.00 -2.69
C ASN A 128 18.12 -27.92 -1.46
N SER A 129 18.83 -27.61 -0.38
CA SER A 129 18.82 -28.40 0.86
C SER A 129 17.45 -28.47 1.51
N SER A 130 16.69 -27.36 1.48
CA SER A 130 15.32 -27.32 2.00
C SER A 130 14.28 -27.98 1.09
N LYS A 131 14.69 -28.38 -0.13
CA LYS A 131 13.85 -28.98 -1.17
C LYS A 131 12.68 -28.09 -1.63
N LEU A 132 12.69 -26.79 -1.33
CA LEU A 132 11.62 -25.86 -1.75
C LEU A 132 11.41 -25.90 -3.28
N LEU A 133 12.50 -25.98 -4.04
CA LEU A 133 12.44 -26.06 -5.51
C LEU A 133 11.70 -27.31 -6.03
N ASN A 134 11.57 -28.34 -5.21
CA ASN A 134 10.86 -29.57 -5.58
C ASN A 134 9.37 -29.56 -5.20
N PHE A 135 8.92 -28.60 -4.39
CA PHE A 135 7.52 -28.53 -3.94
C PHE A 135 6.53 -28.40 -5.11
N PRO A 136 5.28 -28.82 -4.96
CA PRO A 136 4.27 -28.46 -5.93
C PRO A 136 3.91 -26.96 -5.80
N THR A 137 3.10 -26.43 -6.72
CA THR A 137 2.45 -25.11 -6.53
C THR A 137 1.36 -25.25 -5.47
N ASP A 138 0.96 -24.14 -4.85
CA ASP A 138 -0.11 -24.09 -3.83
C ASP A 138 -1.39 -24.87 -4.17
N SER A 139 -1.91 -24.78 -5.40
CA SER A 139 -3.12 -25.49 -5.84
C SER A 139 -3.03 -27.02 -5.77
N LEU A 140 -1.81 -27.56 -5.60
CA LEU A 140 -1.51 -28.97 -5.49
C LEU A 140 -1.02 -29.37 -4.08
N ILE A 141 -0.94 -28.42 -3.13
CA ILE A 141 -0.64 -28.70 -1.73
C ILE A 141 -1.96 -29.03 -1.00
N PRO A 142 -2.10 -30.21 -0.38
CA PRO A 142 -3.31 -30.56 0.36
C PRO A 142 -3.62 -29.55 1.46
N ASN A 143 -4.90 -29.19 1.59
CA ASN A 143 -5.41 -28.25 2.58
C ASN A 143 -4.83 -26.82 2.49
N TRP A 144 -4.20 -26.45 1.37
CA TRP A 144 -3.82 -25.06 1.14
C TRP A 144 -5.05 -24.19 0.89
N ASN A 145 -5.24 -23.16 1.72
CA ASN A 145 -6.39 -22.28 1.60
C ASN A 145 -6.10 -21.16 0.59
N ASN A 146 -6.85 -21.15 -0.52
CA ASN A 146 -6.76 -20.16 -1.59
C ASN A 146 -7.75 -19.01 -1.45
N ASN A 147 -8.58 -18.99 -0.41
CA ASN A 147 -9.68 -18.02 -0.23
C ASN A 147 -9.29 -16.77 0.57
N PHE A 148 -8.02 -16.62 0.95
CA PHE A 148 -7.56 -15.41 1.59
C PHE A 148 -7.62 -14.23 0.61
N LEU A 149 -8.05 -13.07 1.08
CA LEU A 149 -8.09 -11.83 0.29
C LEU A 149 -6.92 -10.92 0.72
N HIS A 150 -6.43 -10.11 -0.22
CA HIS A 150 -5.47 -9.03 0.04
C HIS A 150 -4.15 -9.44 0.70
N CYS A 151 -3.52 -10.52 0.25
CA CYS A 151 -2.22 -10.96 0.73
C CYS A 151 -1.13 -10.90 -0.36
N SER A 152 0.12 -11.10 0.06
CA SER A 152 1.25 -11.28 -0.85
C SER A 152 1.40 -12.74 -1.30
N TYR A 153 2.03 -12.92 -2.45
CA TYR A 153 2.41 -14.22 -2.98
C TYR A 153 3.94 -14.33 -3.11
N ILE A 154 4.43 -15.56 -3.19
CA ILE A 154 5.80 -15.88 -3.60
C ILE A 154 5.71 -16.68 -4.89
N HIS A 155 6.29 -16.16 -5.97
CA HIS A 155 6.32 -16.86 -7.25
C HIS A 155 7.75 -17.24 -7.60
N ILE A 156 7.98 -18.52 -7.86
CA ILE A 156 9.30 -19.08 -8.19
C ILE A 156 9.24 -19.67 -9.59
N GLN A 157 10.09 -19.16 -10.47
CA GLN A 157 10.37 -19.76 -11.77
C GLN A 157 11.78 -20.31 -11.76
N GLN A 158 11.97 -21.52 -12.29
CA GLN A 158 13.29 -22.11 -12.39
C GLN A 158 13.48 -22.86 -13.69
N LYS A 159 14.70 -22.83 -14.20
CA LYS A 159 15.19 -23.69 -15.26
C LYS A 159 16.51 -24.31 -14.80
N ILE A 160 16.48 -25.59 -14.46
CA ILE A 160 17.64 -26.35 -13.99
C ILE A 160 17.84 -27.52 -14.95
N ASN A 161 19.03 -27.63 -15.54
CA ASN A 161 19.36 -28.69 -16.50
C ASN A 161 18.29 -28.83 -17.60
N GLN A 162 17.90 -27.70 -18.20
CA GLN A 162 16.85 -27.57 -19.22
C GLN A 162 15.41 -27.90 -18.80
N LYS A 163 15.17 -28.29 -17.55
CA LYS A 163 13.81 -28.52 -17.03
C LYS A 163 13.26 -27.22 -16.45
N PHE A 164 12.19 -26.72 -17.05
CA PHE A 164 11.46 -25.55 -16.56
C PHE A 164 10.38 -25.96 -15.55
N LYS A 165 10.25 -25.19 -14.47
CA LYS A 165 9.19 -25.31 -13.48
C LYS A 165 8.77 -23.93 -12.99
N SER A 166 7.48 -23.75 -12.75
CA SER A 166 6.90 -22.56 -12.14
C SER A 166 6.05 -22.98 -10.96
N GLN A 167 6.20 -22.32 -9.83
CA GLN A 167 5.42 -22.54 -8.60
C GLN A 167 4.98 -21.19 -8.06
N GLU A 168 3.76 -21.14 -7.54
CA GLU A 168 3.25 -20.00 -6.81
C GLU A 168 2.77 -20.46 -5.42
N TYR A 169 2.97 -19.58 -4.44
CA TYR A 169 2.51 -19.76 -3.08
C TYR A 169 1.74 -18.51 -2.66
N TYR A 170 0.42 -18.57 -2.73
CA TYR A 170 -0.48 -17.51 -2.31
C TYR A 170 -0.70 -17.50 -0.80
N CYS A 171 -0.56 -16.34 -0.17
CA CYS A 171 -0.70 -16.11 1.28
C CYS A 171 0.03 -17.11 2.20
N PRO A 172 1.33 -17.41 1.98
CA PRO A 172 2.00 -18.47 2.73
C PRO A 172 1.99 -18.24 4.25
N TRP A 173 2.02 -16.99 4.73
CA TRP A 173 2.00 -16.68 6.16
C TRP A 173 0.66 -16.95 6.85
N SER A 174 -0.44 -16.93 6.10
CA SER A 174 -1.80 -17.09 6.62
C SER A 174 -2.27 -18.54 6.65
N GLN A 175 -1.49 -19.46 6.07
CA GLN A 175 -1.80 -20.89 6.09
C GLN A 175 -1.70 -21.47 7.51
N ASP A 176 -2.27 -22.64 7.73
CA ASP A 176 -2.19 -23.34 9.01
C ASP A 176 -0.74 -23.77 9.32
N ASP A 177 -0.28 -23.61 10.55
CA ASP A 177 1.08 -24.00 10.99
C ASP A 177 1.32 -25.52 10.94
N SER A 178 0.25 -26.32 10.94
CA SER A 178 0.33 -27.78 10.77
C SER A 178 0.75 -28.21 9.35
N LEU A 179 0.68 -27.32 8.35
CA LEU A 179 1.13 -27.63 7.00
C LEU A 179 2.67 -27.59 6.94
N SER A 180 3.29 -28.76 6.82
CA SER A 180 4.76 -28.89 6.73
C SER A 180 5.40 -28.10 5.59
N PHE A 181 4.65 -27.85 4.50
CA PHE A 181 5.10 -26.99 3.40
C PHE A 181 5.24 -25.52 3.81
N LYS A 182 4.38 -25.03 4.72
CA LYS A 182 4.32 -23.62 5.13
C LYS A 182 5.63 -23.16 5.72
N SER A 183 6.15 -23.86 6.73
CA SER A 183 7.37 -23.47 7.43
C SER A 183 8.54 -23.37 6.46
N ILE A 184 8.73 -24.37 5.60
CA ILE A 184 9.81 -24.37 4.61
C ILE A 184 9.69 -23.18 3.62
N ILE A 185 8.49 -22.88 3.13
CA ILE A 185 8.26 -21.72 2.22
C ILE A 185 8.59 -20.40 2.94
N VAL A 186 8.06 -20.21 4.17
CA VAL A 186 8.23 -18.98 4.94
C VAL A 186 9.69 -18.79 5.39
N ASP A 187 10.36 -19.86 5.82
CA ASP A 187 11.75 -19.83 6.29
C ASP A 187 12.71 -19.47 5.16
N ASN A 188 12.52 -20.04 3.96
CA ASN A 188 13.32 -19.66 2.79
C ASN A 188 13.06 -18.22 2.36
N HIS A 189 11.84 -17.72 2.49
CA HIS A 189 11.56 -16.30 2.26
C HIS A 189 12.29 -15.41 3.28
N GLN A 190 12.27 -15.77 4.56
CA GLN A 190 13.01 -15.04 5.60
C GLN A 190 14.52 -15.10 5.37
N LEU A 191 15.04 -16.24 4.91
CA LEU A 191 16.43 -16.40 4.51
C LEU A 191 16.81 -15.40 3.41
N LEU A 192 16.02 -15.33 2.32
CA LEU A 192 16.24 -14.36 1.24
C LEU A 192 16.27 -12.93 1.77
N LYS A 193 15.27 -12.56 2.59
CA LYS A 193 15.18 -11.23 3.20
C LYS A 193 16.41 -10.89 4.03
N LYS A 194 16.87 -11.83 4.86
CA LYS A 194 18.01 -11.64 5.77
C LYS A 194 19.34 -11.58 5.01
N VAL A 195 19.61 -12.54 4.13
CA VAL A 195 20.89 -12.67 3.44
C VAL A 195 21.13 -11.49 2.49
N PHE A 196 20.12 -11.13 1.71
CA PHE A 196 20.21 -10.03 0.74
C PHE A 196 19.81 -8.67 1.32
N HIS A 197 19.39 -8.59 2.59
CA HIS A 197 18.91 -7.36 3.22
C HIS A 197 17.80 -6.66 2.42
N LEU A 198 16.84 -7.44 1.93
CA LEU A 198 15.83 -7.01 0.94
C LEU A 198 15.06 -5.76 1.38
N ASP A 199 14.63 -5.69 2.65
CA ASP A 199 13.89 -4.55 3.20
C ASP A 199 14.73 -3.27 3.20
N SER A 200 16.01 -3.37 3.53
CA SER A 200 16.93 -2.22 3.54
C SER A 200 17.21 -1.71 2.13
N LEU A 201 17.47 -2.64 1.19
CA LEU A 201 17.67 -2.30 -0.22
C LEU A 201 16.42 -1.64 -0.83
N TYR A 202 15.24 -2.17 -0.51
CA TYR A 202 13.99 -1.58 -0.99
C TYR A 202 13.70 -0.21 -0.37
N SER A 203 13.99 -0.03 0.92
CA SER A 203 13.84 1.26 1.59
C SER A 203 14.78 2.32 1.00
N SER A 204 16.03 1.94 0.69
CA SER A 204 16.99 2.79 -0.01
C SER A 204 16.50 3.18 -1.40
N PHE A 205 15.95 2.23 -2.17
CA PHE A 205 15.31 2.49 -3.45
C PHE A 205 14.13 3.48 -3.30
N GLN A 206 13.23 3.26 -2.35
CA GLN A 206 12.10 4.16 -2.11
C GLN A 206 12.54 5.57 -1.73
N ASN A 207 13.62 5.71 -0.96
CA ASN A 207 14.13 7.01 -0.53
C ASN A 207 14.57 7.88 -1.71
N LYS A 208 15.09 7.27 -2.78
CA LYS A 208 15.50 7.93 -4.02
C LYS A 208 14.33 8.34 -4.94
N LEU A 209 13.11 7.83 -4.70
CA LEU A 209 11.95 8.20 -5.52
C LEU A 209 11.64 9.70 -5.40
N PRO A 210 11.22 10.37 -6.50
CA PRO A 210 10.78 11.75 -6.45
C PRO A 210 9.61 11.99 -5.47
N LYS A 211 9.64 13.12 -4.79
CA LYS A 211 8.54 13.59 -3.92
C LYS A 211 7.42 14.23 -4.73
N GLY A 212 6.27 14.46 -4.12
CA GLY A 212 5.06 15.00 -4.75
C GLY A 212 4.34 14.02 -5.67
N LYS A 213 4.59 12.72 -5.50
CA LYS A 213 4.12 11.66 -6.40
C LYS A 213 3.54 10.47 -5.61
N THR A 214 2.65 9.75 -6.26
CA THR A 214 1.99 8.56 -5.71
C THR A 214 2.57 7.30 -6.33
N TYR A 215 2.85 6.29 -5.51
CA TYR A 215 3.47 5.05 -5.92
C TYR A 215 2.75 3.83 -5.36
N SER A 216 2.89 2.67 -5.99
CA SER A 216 2.41 1.39 -5.44
C SER A 216 3.33 0.24 -5.78
N ARG A 217 3.47 -0.70 -4.84
CA ARG A 217 4.22 -1.95 -5.05
C ARG A 217 3.35 -3.09 -5.59
N ASP A 218 2.05 -3.01 -5.34
CA ASP A 218 1.08 -4.08 -5.59
C ASP A 218 -0.15 -3.62 -6.39
N GLY A 219 -0.28 -2.31 -6.63
CA GLY A 219 -1.40 -1.69 -7.33
C GLY A 219 -2.65 -1.46 -6.46
N TYR A 220 -2.61 -1.87 -5.19
CA TYR A 220 -3.70 -1.72 -4.23
C TYR A 220 -3.40 -0.64 -3.19
N ARG A 221 -2.21 -0.71 -2.58
CA ARG A 221 -1.78 0.24 -1.55
C ARG A 221 -1.00 1.36 -2.21
N LEU A 222 -1.55 2.58 -2.13
CA LEU A 222 -0.90 3.76 -2.65
C LEU A 222 -0.08 4.46 -1.56
N MET A 223 1.13 4.85 -1.91
CA MET A 223 2.04 5.63 -1.08
C MET A 223 2.24 6.99 -1.75
N TYR A 224 1.71 8.05 -1.17
CA TYR A 224 2.05 9.41 -1.57
C TYR A 224 3.34 9.83 -0.86
N LYS A 225 4.35 10.22 -1.64
CA LYS A 225 5.64 10.69 -1.10
C LYS A 225 5.61 12.21 -0.96
N LEU A 226 5.41 12.72 0.25
CA LEU A 226 5.32 14.14 0.54
C LEU A 226 6.54 14.93 0.02
N THR A 227 6.29 16.10 -0.58
CA THR A 227 7.31 17.14 -0.80
C THR A 227 7.85 17.67 0.51
N ASP A 228 9.00 18.36 0.47
CA ASP A 228 9.59 18.95 1.68
C ASP A 228 8.67 19.97 2.35
N LYS A 229 7.95 20.77 1.55
CA LYS A 229 6.96 21.72 2.04
C LYS A 229 5.78 21.02 2.72
N GLU A 230 5.25 19.95 2.12
CA GLU A 230 4.15 19.19 2.71
C GLU A 230 4.59 18.42 3.95
N SER A 231 5.81 17.86 3.96
CA SER A 231 6.38 17.19 5.12
C SER A 231 6.60 18.17 6.29
N ALA A 232 7.10 19.38 6.03
CA ALA A 232 7.22 20.43 7.03
C ALA A 232 5.84 20.82 7.60
N GLY A 233 4.83 21.02 6.73
CA GLY A 233 3.46 21.30 7.15
C GLY A 233 2.85 20.15 7.97
N TRP A 234 3.08 18.90 7.56
CA TRP A 234 2.64 17.72 8.30
C TRP A 234 3.28 17.66 9.68
N ASN A 235 4.59 17.93 9.79
CA ASN A 235 5.28 17.95 11.07
C ASN A 235 4.82 19.10 11.96
N GLN A 236 4.57 20.28 11.40
CA GLN A 236 4.05 21.43 12.14
C GLN A 236 2.63 21.16 12.68
N ASP A 237 1.80 20.45 11.92
CA ASP A 237 0.44 20.09 12.32
C ASP A 237 0.36 18.86 13.25
N LYS A 238 1.50 18.19 13.51
CA LYS A 238 1.58 16.99 14.36
C LYS A 238 0.99 17.23 15.77
N PRO A 239 1.28 18.33 16.50
CA PRO A 239 0.70 18.55 17.82
C PRO A 239 -0.83 18.60 17.80
N ARG A 240 -1.43 19.20 16.76
CA ARG A 240 -2.87 19.23 16.58
C ARG A 240 -3.43 17.82 16.33
N ARG A 241 -2.81 17.05 15.43
CA ARG A 241 -3.26 15.68 15.13
C ARG A 241 -3.12 14.75 16.32
N ASP A 242 -2.01 14.84 17.06
CA ASP A 242 -1.78 14.06 18.28
C ASP A 242 -2.83 14.39 19.36
N TYR A 243 -3.16 15.67 19.54
CA TYR A 243 -4.25 16.08 20.43
C TYR A 243 -5.59 15.48 20.01
N LEU A 244 -5.97 15.63 18.74
CA LEU A 244 -7.25 15.12 18.23
C LEU A 244 -7.34 13.59 18.33
N LYS A 245 -6.23 12.89 18.06
CA LYS A 245 -6.14 11.44 18.24
C LYS A 245 -6.31 11.05 19.71
N GLY A 246 -5.71 11.80 20.64
CA GLY A 246 -5.79 11.54 22.08
C GLY A 246 -7.20 11.66 22.68
N ILE A 247 -8.07 12.49 22.11
CA ILE A 247 -9.46 12.66 22.58
C ILE A 247 -10.49 11.93 21.72
N LYS A 248 -10.05 11.25 20.65
CA LYS A 248 -10.93 10.67 19.63
C LYS A 248 -11.95 9.70 20.24
N ASP A 249 -11.48 8.73 21.00
CA ASP A 249 -12.34 7.68 21.57
C ASP A 249 -13.31 8.26 22.59
N THR A 250 -12.88 9.26 23.37
CA THR A 250 -13.76 9.95 24.33
C THR A 250 -14.89 10.69 23.62
N VAL A 251 -14.57 11.43 22.55
CA VAL A 251 -15.58 12.11 21.73
C VAL A 251 -16.53 11.09 21.10
N ASP A 252 -15.99 10.04 20.47
CA ASP A 252 -16.79 9.07 19.72
C ASP A 252 -17.72 8.30 20.65
N ASN A 253 -17.23 7.86 21.81
CA ASN A 253 -18.03 7.12 22.78
C ASN A 253 -19.10 8.03 23.41
N TYR A 254 -18.78 9.28 23.72
CA TYR A 254 -19.77 10.23 24.22
C TYR A 254 -20.88 10.46 23.19
N LEU A 255 -20.53 10.81 21.94
CA LEU A 255 -21.53 11.09 20.91
C LEU A 255 -22.37 9.85 20.59
N LYS A 256 -21.76 8.67 20.46
CA LYS A 256 -22.48 7.40 20.25
C LYS A 256 -23.43 7.11 21.41
N SER A 257 -22.96 7.18 22.65
CA SER A 257 -23.81 6.96 23.82
C SER A 257 -24.98 7.94 23.89
N ARG A 258 -24.79 9.22 23.49
CA ARG A 258 -25.90 10.18 23.41
C ARG A 258 -26.87 9.83 22.29
N LEU A 259 -26.37 9.40 21.13
CA LEU A 259 -27.21 8.96 20.00
C LEU A 259 -28.00 7.68 20.32
N ASP A 260 -27.39 6.70 20.99
CA ASP A 260 -28.03 5.43 21.38
C ASP A 260 -29.19 5.64 22.37
N ASN A 261 -29.13 6.72 23.17
CA ASN A 261 -30.18 7.10 24.10
C ASN A 261 -31.29 7.94 23.45
N LEU A 262 -31.15 8.31 22.17
CA LEU A 262 -32.15 9.04 21.42
C LEU A 262 -32.91 8.08 20.51
N ASP A 263 -34.25 8.12 20.59
CA ASP A 263 -35.09 7.49 19.58
C ASP A 263 -35.13 8.40 18.34
N ILE A 264 -34.12 8.26 17.48
CA ILE A 264 -33.95 9.11 16.30
C ILE A 264 -34.89 8.61 15.20
N GLU A 265 -36.14 9.07 15.22
CA GLU A 265 -37.10 8.80 14.15
C GLU A 265 -36.78 9.60 12.88
N LEU A 266 -36.02 8.98 11.98
CA LEU A 266 -35.82 9.44 10.61
C LEU A 266 -36.68 8.69 9.60
N VAL A 267 -37.74 8.02 10.08
CA VAL A 267 -38.58 7.15 9.27
C VAL A 267 -39.14 7.90 8.04
N GLU A 268 -39.40 9.21 8.19
CA GLU A 268 -40.00 10.08 7.18
C GLU A 268 -39.00 10.85 6.29
N ILE A 269 -37.70 10.81 6.57
CA ILE A 269 -36.71 11.59 5.79
C ILE A 269 -35.55 10.70 5.37
N ASP A 270 -35.33 10.69 4.07
CA ASP A 270 -34.23 9.95 3.48
C ASP A 270 -32.90 10.72 3.63
N CYS A 271 -32.07 10.31 4.59
CA CYS A 271 -30.80 10.97 4.93
C CYS A 271 -29.61 10.05 4.65
N PHE A 272 -29.47 9.52 3.44
CA PHE A 272 -28.35 8.64 3.07
C PHE A 272 -27.02 9.38 2.79
N GLU A 273 -27.00 10.72 2.76
CA GLU A 273 -25.76 11.46 2.51
C GLU A 273 -24.81 11.49 3.71
N ASP A 274 -23.52 11.77 3.43
CA ASP A 274 -22.53 12.00 4.47
C ASP A 274 -22.56 13.46 4.95
N TYR A 275 -22.96 13.65 6.20
CA TYR A 275 -23.04 14.94 6.88
C TYR A 275 -21.80 15.18 7.76
N ARG A 276 -20.95 16.11 7.34
CA ARG A 276 -19.78 16.58 8.10
C ARG A 276 -20.21 17.56 9.18
N LEU A 277 -20.13 17.10 10.42
CA LEU A 277 -20.32 17.84 11.66
C LEU A 277 -19.02 18.55 12.04
N VAL A 278 -19.12 19.79 12.48
CA VAL A 278 -17.99 20.58 13.01
C VAL A 278 -18.38 21.13 14.37
N PHE A 279 -17.72 20.66 15.42
CA PHE A 279 -17.87 21.19 16.78
C PHE A 279 -16.83 22.28 17.03
N GLY A 280 -17.28 23.40 17.59
CA GLY A 280 -16.41 24.50 17.96
C GLY A 280 -15.55 24.17 19.18
N LYS A 281 -14.59 25.04 19.48
CA LYS A 281 -13.76 24.94 20.70
C LYS A 281 -14.57 25.03 22.00
N ASN A 282 -15.77 25.59 21.93
CA ASN A 282 -16.73 25.64 23.03
C ASN A 282 -17.51 24.33 23.22
N GLY A 283 -17.23 23.29 22.43
CA GLY A 283 -17.88 21.98 22.56
C GLY A 283 -19.20 21.82 21.81
N LYS A 284 -19.79 22.91 21.31
CA LYS A 284 -21.09 22.90 20.63
C LYS A 284 -20.96 22.71 19.12
N ILE A 285 -21.99 22.14 18.49
CA ILE A 285 -22.06 22.04 17.04
C ILE A 285 -22.04 23.45 16.43
N LYS A 286 -21.04 23.71 15.59
CA LYS A 286 -20.83 24.99 14.90
C LYS A 286 -21.39 24.94 13.49
N LYS A 287 -21.22 23.81 12.79
CA LYS A 287 -21.59 23.70 11.37
C LYS A 287 -21.89 22.26 10.95
N ILE A 288 -22.84 22.12 10.02
CA ILE A 288 -23.14 20.88 9.33
C ILE A 288 -22.99 21.11 7.82
N ARG A 289 -22.23 20.25 7.14
CA ARG A 289 -22.01 20.31 5.68
C ARG A 289 -22.27 18.95 5.06
N VAL A 290 -22.93 18.92 3.91
CA VAL A 290 -22.96 17.69 3.10
C VAL A 290 -21.61 17.55 2.39
N SER A 291 -21.10 16.32 2.33
CA SER A 291 -19.92 15.94 1.56
C SER A 291 -20.00 16.39 0.11
N LYS A 292 -18.85 16.69 -0.52
CA LYS A 292 -18.84 17.31 -1.87
C LYS A 292 -19.43 16.39 -2.95
N TYR A 293 -19.27 15.09 -2.80
CA TYR A 293 -19.81 14.08 -3.72
C TYR A 293 -21.33 13.96 -3.60
N ASP A 294 -21.88 14.05 -2.39
CA ASP A 294 -23.32 13.98 -2.12
C ASP A 294 -24.09 15.29 -2.34
N LYS A 295 -23.42 16.39 -2.65
CA LYS A 295 -24.12 17.64 -2.94
C LYS A 295 -25.00 17.46 -4.18
N PRO A 296 -26.30 17.79 -4.11
CA PRO A 296 -27.18 17.80 -5.27
C PRO A 296 -26.58 18.66 -6.38
N LYS A 297 -26.59 18.14 -7.60
CA LYS A 297 -26.07 18.81 -8.81
C LYS A 297 -27.06 18.63 -9.94
N LEU A 298 -27.46 19.74 -10.55
CA LEU A 298 -28.45 19.75 -11.63
C LEU A 298 -28.13 18.75 -12.75
N LYS A 299 -26.85 18.62 -13.11
CA LYS A 299 -26.38 17.69 -14.15
C LYS A 299 -26.52 16.20 -13.81
N ASN A 300 -26.67 15.86 -12.53
CA ASN A 300 -26.81 14.49 -12.04
C ASN A 300 -28.29 14.16 -11.71
N SER A 301 -29.14 15.18 -11.60
CA SER A 301 -30.57 15.01 -11.32
C SER A 301 -31.36 14.84 -12.63
N LEU A 302 -32.53 14.20 -12.57
CA LEU A 302 -33.42 13.96 -13.72
C LEU A 302 -34.13 15.23 -14.26
N GLY A 303 -33.62 16.43 -13.91
CA GLY A 303 -34.19 17.72 -14.25
C GLY A 303 -34.21 18.70 -13.07
N LEU A 304 -34.65 19.93 -13.34
CA LEU A 304 -34.67 21.01 -12.34
C LEU A 304 -35.56 20.67 -11.13
N LYS A 305 -36.72 20.03 -11.37
CA LYS A 305 -37.65 19.64 -10.30
C LYS A 305 -36.98 18.68 -9.31
N HIS A 306 -36.39 17.59 -9.81
CA HIS A 306 -35.67 16.60 -9.01
C HIS A 306 -34.50 17.22 -8.23
N PHE A 307 -33.73 18.10 -8.88
CA PHE A 307 -32.63 18.82 -8.22
C PHE A 307 -33.10 19.70 -7.05
N LEU A 308 -34.27 20.34 -7.19
CA LEU A 308 -34.85 21.16 -6.11
C LEU A 308 -35.39 20.29 -4.97
N GLU A 309 -35.97 19.14 -5.29
CA GLU A 309 -36.42 18.14 -4.31
C GLU A 309 -35.23 17.59 -3.49
N GLU A 310 -34.16 17.12 -4.14
CA GLU A 310 -32.92 16.68 -3.47
C GLU A 310 -32.35 17.77 -2.54
N LYS A 311 -32.32 19.03 -3.00
CA LYS A 311 -31.89 20.16 -2.17
C LYS A 311 -32.79 20.41 -0.96
N SER A 312 -34.10 20.20 -1.12
CA SER A 312 -35.08 20.33 -0.05
C SER A 312 -34.85 19.27 1.01
N GLU A 313 -34.71 18.00 0.61
CA GLU A 313 -34.46 16.88 1.52
C GLU A 313 -33.16 17.05 2.30
N VAL A 314 -32.05 17.38 1.62
CA VAL A 314 -30.77 17.70 2.28
C VAL A 314 -30.93 18.80 3.34
N ARG A 315 -31.74 19.83 3.09
CA ARG A 315 -31.99 20.89 4.07
C ARG A 315 -32.81 20.40 5.27
N LYS A 316 -33.78 19.52 5.05
CA LYS A 316 -34.57 18.91 6.12
C LYS A 316 -33.69 18.01 6.99
N CYS A 317 -32.90 17.12 6.40
CA CYS A 317 -31.93 16.28 7.11
C CYS A 317 -30.97 17.12 7.96
N LYS A 318 -30.38 18.17 7.39
CA LYS A 318 -29.49 19.07 8.14
C LYS A 318 -30.15 19.72 9.36
N ARG A 319 -31.45 19.97 9.32
CA ARG A 319 -32.20 20.57 10.43
C ARG A 319 -32.42 19.55 11.54
N LYS A 320 -32.89 18.35 11.20
CA LYS A 320 -33.03 17.24 12.16
C LYS A 320 -31.70 16.86 12.81
N ILE A 321 -30.65 16.73 12.00
CA ILE A 321 -29.29 16.48 12.52
C ILE A 321 -28.86 17.62 13.44
N ARG A 322 -29.16 18.88 13.10
CA ARG A 322 -28.86 19.99 14.00
C ARG A 322 -29.60 19.87 15.33
N GLU A 323 -30.89 19.58 15.32
CA GLU A 323 -31.70 19.40 16.54
C GLU A 323 -31.08 18.31 17.44
N VAL A 324 -30.69 17.17 16.86
CA VAL A 324 -30.01 16.08 17.59
C VAL A 324 -28.68 16.53 18.22
N PHE A 325 -27.83 17.23 17.45
CA PHE A 325 -26.47 17.56 17.89
C PHE A 325 -26.35 18.90 18.63
N ASP A 326 -27.37 19.75 18.63
CA ASP A 326 -27.40 21.01 19.40
C ASP A 326 -27.42 20.72 20.92
N GLU A 327 -28.02 19.60 21.33
CA GLU A 327 -28.08 19.15 22.72
C GLU A 327 -26.80 18.44 23.20
N MET A 328 -25.93 18.03 22.26
CA MET A 328 -24.68 17.36 22.59
C MET A 328 -23.60 18.40 22.90
N ASP A 329 -22.93 18.24 24.05
CA ASP A 329 -21.94 19.20 24.51
C ASP A 329 -20.60 18.55 24.83
N LEU A 330 -19.58 18.91 24.05
CA LEU A 330 -18.20 18.47 24.26
C LEU A 330 -17.39 19.46 25.12
N SER A 331 -18.04 20.46 25.75
CA SER A 331 -17.36 21.51 26.53
C SER A 331 -16.55 20.96 27.71
N PHE A 332 -16.98 19.83 28.28
CA PHE A 332 -16.27 19.12 29.35
C PHE A 332 -14.84 18.68 28.95
N LEU A 333 -14.56 18.57 27.65
CA LEU A 333 -13.23 18.23 27.12
C LEU A 333 -12.29 19.44 27.00
N SER A 334 -12.78 20.66 27.23
CA SER A 334 -12.00 21.91 27.10
C SER A 334 -11.23 21.98 25.77
N LEU A 335 -11.97 21.95 24.65
CA LEU A 335 -11.41 21.69 23.33
C LEU A 335 -10.40 22.76 22.87
N LYS A 336 -9.17 22.33 22.56
CA LYS A 336 -8.13 23.22 21.99
C LYS A 336 -8.33 23.51 20.50
N HIS A 337 -8.95 22.57 19.80
CA HIS A 337 -9.18 22.60 18.35
C HIS A 337 -10.61 22.20 18.01
N GLU A 338 -11.09 22.60 16.82
CA GLU A 338 -12.38 22.14 16.32
C GLU A 338 -12.36 20.63 16.09
N ILE A 339 -13.50 19.98 16.31
CA ILE A 339 -13.67 18.54 16.12
C ILE A 339 -14.55 18.30 14.90
N HIS A 340 -14.15 17.37 14.07
CA HIS A 340 -14.86 17.00 12.85
C HIS A 340 -15.34 15.57 12.94
N ARG A 341 -16.59 15.32 12.57
CA ARG A 341 -17.16 13.97 12.44
C ARG A 341 -17.99 13.89 11.18
N THR A 342 -18.07 12.72 10.59
CA THR A 342 -19.01 12.40 9.53
C THR A 342 -20.14 11.58 10.14
N PHE A 343 -21.36 11.98 9.85
CA PHE A 343 -22.59 11.35 10.32
C PHE A 343 -23.44 10.98 9.12
N SER A 344 -23.89 9.73 9.05
CA SER A 344 -24.71 9.21 7.97
C SER A 344 -25.63 8.09 8.46
N PHE A 345 -26.52 7.64 7.59
CA PHE A 345 -27.42 6.51 7.84
C PHE A 345 -27.21 5.43 6.80
N ASP A 346 -27.29 4.17 7.21
CA ASP A 346 -27.31 3.07 6.26
C ASP A 346 -28.72 2.75 5.74
N HIS A 347 -28.79 1.79 4.81
CA HIS A 347 -30.05 1.29 4.24
C HIS A 347 -31.02 0.67 5.27
N LYS A 348 -30.54 0.34 6.48
CA LYS A 348 -31.36 -0.13 7.61
C LYS A 348 -31.76 1.02 8.54
N LYS A 349 -31.47 2.27 8.15
CA LYS A 349 -31.67 3.49 8.92
C LYS A 349 -30.88 3.52 10.24
N GLN A 350 -29.82 2.73 10.35
CA GLN A 350 -28.91 2.81 11.50
C GLN A 350 -27.92 3.96 11.27
N PHE A 351 -27.69 4.75 12.31
CA PHE A 351 -26.74 5.85 12.23
C PHE A 351 -25.30 5.33 12.25
N HIS A 352 -24.42 6.05 11.58
CA HIS A 352 -22.98 5.83 11.57
C HIS A 352 -22.28 7.13 11.90
N LEU A 353 -21.32 7.06 12.83
CA LEU A 353 -20.47 8.18 13.19
C LEU A 353 -19.02 7.79 12.93
N THR A 354 -18.38 8.47 11.98
CA THR A 354 -16.99 8.23 11.59
C THR A 354 -16.13 9.48 11.77
N ASP A 355 -14.82 9.27 11.84
CA ASP A 355 -13.81 10.33 11.84
C ASP A 355 -12.91 10.12 10.62
N ASP A 356 -13.21 10.86 9.55
CA ASP A 356 -12.40 10.83 8.33
C ASP A 356 -11.21 11.80 8.43
N THR A 357 -11.03 12.50 9.56
CA THR A 357 -10.02 13.57 9.71
C THR A 357 -8.67 13.13 10.23
N ILE A 358 -8.43 11.83 10.44
CA ILE A 358 -7.14 11.35 10.94
C ILE A 358 -6.78 10.01 10.30
N TYR A 359 -6.27 10.03 9.06
CA TYR A 359 -5.21 9.11 8.56
C TYR A 359 -4.46 9.78 7.40
#